data_AF-A0A7S2GCW2-F1
#
_entry.id   AF-A0A7S2GCW2-F1
#
_cell.length_a   1.000
_cell.length_b   1.000
_cell.length_c   1.000
_cell.angle_alpha   90.00
_cell.angle_beta   90.00
_cell.angle_gamma   90.00
#
_symmetry.space_group_name_H-M   'P 1'
#
loop_
_entity.id
_entity.type
_entity.pdbx_description
1 polymer ?
#
loop_
_entity_poly.entity_id
_entity_poly.type
_entity_poly.pdbx_seq_one_letter_code
_entity_poly.pdbx_strand_id
1 'polypeptide(L)'
;FHLTPKVFAWLGEFWSRALREDSGGLATSPIPHAAMHAPVILKRVTDGRGAAGASLALVYTQIPFPYVHLLSLLVQVACFANAICVGAKTGNDLLTPVCNDDHVLATGHKFRYEVQDGCPPAVLAYHWTATLLILLGWITSVLLYPMLYHGLLSIGAMLANPLGTDFINLPGSFYQHIMKA
;
A
#
# COMPACT_ATOMS: atom_id res chain seq x y z
N PHE A 1 9.87 20.10 17.21
CA PHE A 1 8.64 19.54 17.81
C PHE A 1 8.33 20.00 19.25
N HIS A 2 9.26 20.59 20.01
CA HIS A 2 8.94 21.19 21.33
C HIS A 2 8.05 22.46 21.29
N LEU A 3 7.78 23.00 20.10
CA LEU A 3 6.99 24.21 19.91
C LEU A 3 5.48 23.94 19.95
N THR A 4 5.00 22.81 19.46
CA THR A 4 3.56 22.49 19.37
C THR A 4 2.83 22.59 20.71
N PRO A 5 3.29 21.95 21.82
CA PRO A 5 2.61 22.10 23.10
C PRO A 5 2.70 23.52 23.67
N LYS A 6 3.79 24.26 23.38
CA LYS A 6 3.95 25.66 23.79
C LYS A 6 2.97 26.58 23.06
N VAL A 7 2.75 26.36 21.76
CA VAL A 7 1.80 27.14 20.95
C VAL A 7 0.37 26.92 21.42
N PHE A 8 -0.06 25.68 21.65
CA PHE A 8 -1.42 25.41 22.14
C PHE A 8 -1.64 25.90 23.58
N ALA A 9 -0.62 25.84 24.44
CA ALA A 9 -0.67 26.41 25.78
C ALA A 9 -0.79 27.95 25.72
N TRP A 10 0.01 28.59 24.87
CA TRP A 10 -0.06 30.02 24.62
C TRP A 10 -1.42 30.42 24.05
N LEU A 11 -1.96 29.66 23.09
CA LEU A 11 -3.27 29.95 22.46
C LEU A 11 -4.41 29.84 23.47
N GLY A 12 -4.38 28.83 24.35
CA GLY A 12 -5.33 28.69 25.45
C GLY A 12 -5.28 29.87 26.44
N GLU A 13 -4.07 30.29 26.81
CA GLU A 13 -3.85 31.43 27.71
C GLU A 13 -4.19 32.78 27.05
N PHE A 14 -3.95 32.92 25.75
CA PHE A 14 -4.35 34.09 24.98
C PHE A 14 -5.86 34.23 24.99
N TRP A 15 -6.60 33.17 24.64
CA TRP A 15 -8.07 33.22 24.63
C TRP A 15 -8.67 33.34 26.03
N SER A 16 -8.06 32.72 27.06
CA SER A 16 -8.51 32.88 28.45
C SER A 16 -8.42 34.34 28.92
N ARG A 17 -7.41 35.08 28.49
CA ARG A 17 -7.25 36.52 28.77
C ARG A 17 -8.13 37.39 27.88
N ALA A 18 -8.24 37.08 26.59
CA ALA A 18 -9.05 37.85 25.65
C ALA A 18 -10.57 37.77 25.94
N LEU A 19 -11.02 36.69 26.60
CA LEU A 19 -12.42 36.49 26.97
C LEU A 19 -12.78 37.03 28.37
N ARG A 20 -11.81 37.50 29.16
CA ARG A 20 -12.07 38.18 30.44
C ARG A 20 -12.43 39.65 30.18
N GLU A 21 -13.40 40.17 30.93
CA GLU A 21 -13.84 41.57 30.82
C GLU A 21 -12.73 42.57 31.21
N ASP A 22 -11.80 42.17 32.09
CA ASP A 22 -10.60 42.94 32.47
C ASP A 22 -9.44 42.78 31.47
N SER A 23 -9.72 42.90 30.16
CA SER A 23 -8.76 42.69 29.09
C SER A 23 -7.68 43.78 28.94
N GLY A 24 -7.46 44.61 29.97
CA GLY A 24 -6.66 45.85 29.96
C GLY A 24 -5.18 45.74 29.53
N GLY A 25 -4.71 44.55 29.14
CA GLY A 25 -3.40 44.33 28.53
C GLY A 25 -3.41 43.82 27.08
N LEU A 26 -4.56 43.44 26.50
CA LEU A 26 -4.70 43.06 25.09
C LEU A 26 -5.38 44.21 24.34
N ALA A 27 -4.71 44.78 23.34
CA ALA A 27 -5.20 45.91 22.53
C ALA A 27 -6.35 45.54 21.57
N THR A 28 -7.25 44.65 21.99
CA THR A 28 -8.36 44.12 21.20
C THR A 28 -9.69 44.65 21.74
N SER A 29 -10.63 44.99 20.86
CA SER A 29 -11.99 45.37 21.26
C SER A 29 -12.67 44.26 22.06
N PRO A 30 -13.48 44.58 23.10
CA PRO A 30 -14.18 43.58 23.89
C PRO A 30 -15.10 42.74 23.01
N ILE A 31 -15.03 41.41 23.16
CA ILE A 31 -15.83 40.46 22.38
C ILE A 31 -17.25 40.45 22.95
N PRO A 32 -18.29 40.79 22.17
CA PRO A 32 -19.67 40.71 22.63
C PRO A 32 -20.01 39.26 23.00
N HIS A 33 -20.69 39.06 24.12
CA HIS A 33 -21.09 37.74 24.62
C HIS A 33 -19.91 36.75 24.83
N ALA A 34 -18.75 37.25 25.29
CA ALA A 34 -17.54 36.45 25.50
C ALA A 34 -17.78 35.15 26.29
N ALA A 35 -18.61 35.21 27.35
CA ALA A 35 -18.95 34.05 28.17
C ALA A 35 -19.66 32.92 27.40
N MET A 36 -20.45 33.26 26.37
CA MET A 36 -21.14 32.29 25.51
C MET A 36 -20.19 31.64 24.51
N HIS A 37 -19.20 32.40 24.01
CA HIS A 37 -18.23 31.92 23.01
C HIS A 37 -17.03 31.19 23.61
N ALA A 38 -16.71 31.44 24.89
CA ALA A 38 -15.60 30.83 25.62
C ALA A 38 -15.53 29.29 25.52
N PRO A 39 -16.61 28.53 25.82
CA PRO A 39 -16.55 27.07 25.75
C PRO A 39 -16.31 26.56 24.32
N VAL A 40 -16.84 27.27 23.31
CA VAL A 40 -16.65 26.89 21.90
C VAL A 40 -15.20 27.06 21.48
N ILE A 41 -14.60 28.23 21.79
CA ILE A 41 -13.20 28.53 21.43
C ILE A 41 -12.25 27.58 22.14
N LEU A 42 -12.42 27.39 23.46
CA LEU A 42 -11.54 26.52 24.25
C LEU A 42 -11.67 25.04 23.80
N LYS A 43 -12.87 24.61 23.42
CA LYS A 43 -13.08 23.29 22.80
C LYS A 43 -12.29 23.16 21.50
N ARG A 44 -12.33 24.15 20.60
CA ARG A 44 -11.56 24.12 19.35
C ARG A 44 -10.04 24.08 19.59
N VAL A 45 -9.52 24.80 20.58
CA VAL A 45 -8.10 24.73 20.96
C VAL A 45 -7.74 23.34 21.45
N THR A 46 -8.61 22.73 22.26
CA THR A 46 -8.41 21.37 22.80
C THR A 46 -8.48 20.31 21.70
N ASP A 47 -9.46 20.41 20.81
CA ASP A 47 -9.60 19.53 19.64
C ASP A 47 -8.37 19.64 18.71
N GLY A 48 -7.90 20.87 18.45
CA GLY A 48 -6.69 21.12 17.66
C GLY A 48 -5.44 20.50 18.29
N ARG A 49 -5.27 20.64 19.61
CA ARG A 49 -4.19 20.00 20.36
C ARG A 49 -4.29 18.47 20.29
N GLY A 50 -5.50 17.94 20.43
CA GLY A 50 -5.78 16.50 20.34
C GLY A 50 -5.41 15.94 18.96
N ALA A 51 -5.85 16.61 17.89
CA ALA A 51 -5.54 16.21 16.51
C ALA A 51 -4.03 16.27 16.21
N ALA A 52 -3.34 17.32 16.65
CA ALA A 52 -1.89 17.44 16.51
C ALA A 52 -1.14 16.38 17.32
N GLY A 53 -1.64 16.03 18.51
CA GLY A 53 -1.10 14.95 19.33
C GLY A 53 -1.28 13.59 18.67
N ALA A 54 -2.46 13.32 18.09
CA ALA A 54 -2.77 12.07 17.40
C ALA A 54 -1.92 11.88 16.15
N SER A 55 -1.77 12.92 15.31
CA SER A 55 -0.89 12.84 14.13
C SER A 55 0.56 12.61 14.52
N LEU A 56 1.02 13.27 15.58
CA LEU A 56 2.37 13.09 16.11
C LEU A 56 2.58 11.69 16.68
N ALA A 57 1.60 11.14 17.38
CA ALA A 57 1.64 9.77 17.88
C ALA A 57 1.82 8.79 16.72
N LEU A 58 1.03 8.92 15.65
CA LEU A 58 1.12 8.05 14.46
C LEU A 58 2.48 8.16 13.75
N VAL A 59 3.05 9.36 13.67
CA VAL A 59 4.36 9.57 13.03
C VAL A 59 5.51 8.99 13.87
N TYR A 60 5.40 9.06 15.21
CA TYR A 60 6.44 8.53 16.10
C TYR A 60 6.31 7.03 16.38
N THR A 61 5.10 6.47 16.32
CA THR A 61 4.89 5.03 16.40
C THR A 61 5.21 4.41 15.04
N GLN A 62 6.50 4.31 14.73
CA GLN A 62 6.96 3.60 13.56
C GLN A 62 6.56 2.12 13.65
N ILE A 63 6.26 1.53 12.49
CA ILE A 63 6.07 0.08 12.40
C ILE A 63 7.35 -0.58 12.91
N PRO A 64 7.25 -1.57 13.83
CA PRO A 64 8.43 -2.22 14.38
C PRO A 64 9.33 -2.76 13.28
N PHE A 65 10.62 -2.40 13.33
CA PHE A 65 11.62 -2.84 12.36
C PHE A 65 11.60 -4.35 12.06
N PRO A 66 11.45 -5.25 13.05
CA PRO A 66 11.37 -6.68 12.78
C PRO A 66 10.19 -7.08 11.88
N TYR A 67 9.06 -6.34 11.96
CA TYR A 67 7.87 -6.65 11.18
C TYR A 67 8.09 -6.37 9.68
N VAL A 68 8.77 -5.26 9.36
CA VAL A 68 9.10 -4.91 7.97
C VAL A 68 10.04 -5.95 7.36
N HIS A 69 11.04 -6.40 8.12
CA HIS A 69 11.95 -7.47 7.69
C HIS A 69 11.25 -8.81 7.51
N LEU A 70 10.36 -9.17 8.44
CA LEU A 70 9.57 -10.40 8.34
C LEU A 70 8.72 -10.40 7.06
N LEU A 71 8.03 -9.29 6.77
CA LEU A 71 7.21 -9.16 5.56
C LEU A 71 8.05 -9.24 4.28
N SER A 72 9.20 -8.55 4.25
CA SER A 72 10.11 -8.60 3.11
C SER A 72 10.64 -10.00 2.85
N LEU A 73 11.07 -10.70 3.90
CA LEU A 73 11.54 -12.08 3.83
C LEU A 73 10.42 -13.02 3.36
N LEU A 74 9.21 -12.86 3.90
CA LEU A 74 8.06 -13.67 3.53
C LEU A 74 7.73 -13.53 2.04
N VAL A 75 7.73 -12.30 1.51
CA VAL A 75 7.52 -12.03 0.08
C VAL A 75 8.60 -12.71 -0.77
N GLN A 76 9.86 -12.61 -0.38
CA GLN A 76 10.98 -13.24 -1.11
C GLN A 76 10.86 -14.76 -1.11
N VAL A 77 10.56 -15.37 0.04
CA VAL A 77 10.36 -16.82 0.17
C VAL A 77 9.17 -17.29 -0.68
N ALA A 78 8.06 -16.55 -0.68
CA ALA A 78 6.89 -16.87 -1.51
C ALA A 78 7.21 -16.81 -3.00
N CYS A 79 7.95 -15.77 -3.45
CA CYS A 79 8.36 -15.65 -4.85
C CYS A 79 9.33 -16.77 -5.24
N PHE A 80 10.28 -17.12 -4.37
CA PHE A 80 11.23 -18.21 -4.59
C PHE A 80 10.52 -19.58 -4.68
N ALA A 81 9.60 -19.86 -3.76
CA ALA A 81 8.81 -21.08 -3.78
C ALA A 81 7.92 -21.17 -5.04
N ASN A 82 7.31 -20.05 -5.46
CA ASN A 82 6.53 -19.99 -6.70
C ASN A 82 7.40 -20.30 -7.93
N ALA A 83 8.61 -19.73 -8.01
CA ALA A 83 9.55 -20.01 -9.09
C ALA A 83 9.94 -21.48 -9.17
N ILE A 84 10.21 -22.13 -8.02
CA ILE A 84 10.50 -23.58 -7.97
C ILE A 84 9.30 -24.40 -8.41
N CYS A 85 8.11 -24.11 -7.86
CA CYS A 85 6.89 -24.87 -8.16
C CYS A 85 6.49 -24.77 -9.63
N VAL A 86 6.56 -23.56 -10.21
CA VAL A 86 6.29 -23.36 -11.64
C VAL A 86 7.37 -24.05 -12.47
N GLY A 87 8.66 -23.88 -12.14
CA GLY A 87 9.75 -24.54 -12.84
C GLY A 87 9.64 -26.07 -12.84
N ALA A 88 9.27 -26.67 -11.71
CA ALA A 88 9.05 -28.11 -11.59
C ALA A 88 7.86 -28.60 -12.42
N LYS A 89 6.74 -27.85 -12.43
CA LYS A 89 5.57 -28.17 -13.25
C LYS A 89 5.88 -28.06 -14.73
N THR A 90 6.47 -26.95 -15.16
CA THR A 90 6.90 -26.75 -16.55
C THR A 90 7.90 -27.82 -16.97
N GLY A 91 8.85 -28.19 -16.11
CA GLY A 91 9.80 -29.27 -16.37
C GLY A 91 9.10 -30.62 -16.55
N ASN A 92 8.17 -30.98 -15.67
CA ASN A 92 7.40 -32.21 -15.79
C ASN A 92 6.55 -32.24 -17.07
N ASP A 93 5.89 -31.14 -17.41
CA ASP A 93 5.07 -31.02 -18.62
C ASP A 93 5.91 -31.13 -19.90
N LEU A 94 7.17 -30.66 -19.88
CA LEU A 94 8.11 -30.79 -20.99
C LEU A 94 8.78 -32.17 -21.09
N LEU A 95 8.95 -32.86 -19.95
CA LEU A 95 9.67 -34.13 -19.87
C LEU A 95 8.79 -35.36 -20.06
N THR A 96 7.47 -35.28 -19.84
CA THR A 96 6.60 -36.45 -20.04
C THR A 96 6.50 -36.80 -21.53
N PRO A 97 7.14 -37.90 -22.00
CA PRO A 97 6.87 -38.39 -23.33
C PRO A 97 5.45 -38.93 -23.34
N VAL A 98 4.68 -38.57 -24.36
CA VAL A 98 3.33 -39.08 -24.51
C VAL A 98 3.31 -39.96 -25.75
N CYS A 99 3.00 -41.23 -25.51
CA CYS A 99 2.60 -42.19 -26.51
C CYS A 99 1.12 -42.54 -26.25
N ASN A 100 0.31 -42.69 -27.29
CA ASN A 100 -1.13 -42.81 -27.27
C ASN A 100 -1.62 -43.78 -28.36
N ASP A 101 -1.53 -45.07 -28.06
CA ASP A 101 -2.56 -46.00 -28.51
C ASP A 101 -3.76 -45.97 -27.53
N ASP A 102 -4.95 -45.96 -28.12
CA ASP A 102 -6.29 -46.30 -27.57
C ASP A 102 -7.20 -45.20 -26.98
N HIS A 103 -8.00 -44.59 -27.87
CA HIS A 103 -9.47 -44.65 -27.94
C HIS A 103 -10.41 -44.55 -26.72
N VAL A 104 -9.99 -44.23 -25.49
CA VAL A 104 -10.94 -44.00 -24.38
C VAL A 104 -11.10 -42.52 -24.09
N LEU A 105 -11.94 -41.92 -24.93
CA LEU A 105 -12.56 -40.62 -24.77
C LEU A 105 -13.56 -40.67 -23.59
N ALA A 106 -13.07 -40.61 -22.35
CA ALA A 106 -13.94 -40.42 -21.19
C ALA A 106 -13.25 -39.60 -20.10
N THR A 107 -13.72 -38.36 -19.96
CA THR A 107 -13.74 -37.60 -18.70
C THR A 107 -12.39 -37.23 -18.06
N GLY A 108 -11.78 -36.15 -18.55
CA GLY A 108 -10.77 -35.42 -17.78
C GLY A 108 -9.74 -34.74 -18.68
N HIS A 109 -9.85 -33.42 -18.85
CA HIS A 109 -8.94 -32.59 -19.64
C HIS A 109 -7.48 -32.76 -19.18
N LYS A 110 -6.77 -33.69 -19.81
CA LYS A 110 -5.31 -33.76 -19.88
C LYS A 110 -4.95 -33.79 -21.35
N PHE A 111 -4.46 -32.67 -21.87
CA PHE A 111 -3.89 -32.61 -23.22
C PHE A 111 -2.65 -33.51 -23.25
N ARG A 112 -2.72 -34.60 -24.01
CA ARG A 112 -1.66 -35.60 -24.21
C ARG A 112 -1.35 -35.65 -25.72
N TYR A 113 -0.06 -35.64 -26.10
CA TYR A 113 0.44 -35.57 -27.48
C TYR A 113 1.14 -36.84 -27.94
N GLU A 114 0.70 -37.52 -28.99
CA GLU A 114 1.57 -38.46 -29.72
C GLU A 114 1.63 -38.07 -31.20
N VAL A 115 2.84 -38.09 -31.78
CA VAL A 115 3.06 -37.85 -33.20
C VAL A 115 2.91 -39.18 -33.93
N GLN A 116 1.80 -39.32 -34.65
CA GLN A 116 1.52 -40.47 -35.49
C GLN A 116 2.15 -40.26 -36.88
N ASP A 117 2.90 -41.25 -37.36
CA ASP A 117 3.53 -41.21 -38.69
C ASP A 117 2.46 -41.11 -39.78
N GLY A 118 2.32 -39.93 -40.39
CA GLY A 118 1.33 -39.63 -41.43
C GLY A 118 0.56 -38.31 -41.29
N CYS A 119 0.77 -37.51 -40.24
CA CYS A 119 0.01 -36.27 -40.06
C CYS A 119 0.44 -35.10 -41.00
N PRO A 120 -0.52 -34.34 -41.57
CA PRO A 120 -0.22 -33.15 -42.38
C PRO A 120 0.41 -32.02 -41.52
N PRO A 121 1.23 -31.13 -42.13
CA PRO A 121 2.02 -30.10 -41.42
C PRO A 121 1.19 -29.10 -40.59
N ALA A 122 -0.13 -29.04 -40.80
CA ALA A 122 -1.05 -28.20 -40.02
C ALA A 122 -1.17 -28.64 -38.55
N VAL A 123 -0.99 -29.93 -38.25
CA VAL A 123 -1.03 -30.46 -36.87
C VAL A 123 0.22 -30.01 -36.10
N LEU A 124 1.39 -30.01 -36.75
CA LEU A 124 2.62 -29.48 -36.16
C LEU A 124 2.49 -27.99 -35.81
N ALA A 125 1.97 -27.16 -36.72
CA ALA A 125 1.79 -25.72 -36.48
C ALA A 125 0.82 -25.40 -35.33
N TYR A 126 -0.23 -26.21 -35.14
CA TYR A 126 -1.19 -26.07 -34.04
C TYR A 126 -0.60 -26.50 -32.68
N HIS A 127 0.44 -27.34 -32.69
CA HIS A 127 1.16 -27.77 -31.48
C HIS A 127 2.13 -26.72 -30.96
N TRP A 128 2.86 -26.03 -31.84
CA TRP A 128 3.78 -24.95 -31.41
C TRP A 128 3.03 -23.79 -30.76
N THR A 129 1.84 -23.43 -31.27
CA THR A 129 1.04 -22.35 -30.69
C THR A 129 0.51 -22.71 -29.30
N ALA A 130 0.03 -23.94 -29.10
CA ALA A 130 -0.42 -24.42 -27.79
C ALA A 130 0.73 -24.45 -26.75
N THR A 131 1.89 -24.97 -27.14
CA THR A 131 3.09 -24.99 -26.26
C THR A 131 3.56 -23.58 -25.93
N LEU A 132 3.56 -22.66 -26.91
CA LEU A 132 3.88 -21.25 -26.70
C LEU A 132 2.90 -20.56 -25.74
N LEU A 133 1.60 -20.82 -25.87
CA LEU A 133 0.57 -20.25 -24.98
C LEU A 133 0.73 -20.76 -23.54
N ILE A 134 1.03 -22.05 -23.35
CA ILE A 134 1.28 -22.64 -22.03
C ILE A 134 2.54 -22.02 -21.41
N LEU A 135 3.64 -21.96 -22.15
CA LEU A 135 4.89 -21.33 -21.69
C LEU A 135 4.68 -19.85 -21.34
N LEU A 136 3.95 -19.11 -22.17
CA LEU A 136 3.62 -17.72 -21.92
C LEU A 136 2.76 -17.57 -20.65
N GLY A 137 1.82 -18.48 -20.39
CA GLY A 137 1.05 -18.53 -19.14
C GLY A 137 1.94 -18.74 -17.91
N TRP A 138 2.89 -19.68 -17.97
CA TRP A 138 3.85 -19.93 -16.88
C TRP A 138 4.78 -18.74 -16.63
N ILE A 139 5.33 -18.14 -17.69
CA ILE A 139 6.15 -16.92 -17.60
C ILE A 139 5.34 -15.78 -16.99
N THR A 140 4.10 -15.59 -17.46
CA THR A 140 3.20 -14.55 -16.92
C THR A 140 2.96 -14.77 -15.44
N SER A 141 2.71 -16.01 -15.00
CA SER A 141 2.57 -16.33 -13.58
C SER A 141 3.83 -15.97 -12.78
N VAL A 142 5.01 -16.41 -13.24
CA VAL A 142 6.29 -16.12 -12.56
C VAL A 142 6.59 -14.63 -12.48
N LEU A 143 6.17 -13.82 -13.44
CA LEU A 143 6.36 -12.36 -13.43
C LEU A 143 5.27 -11.63 -12.62
N LEU A 144 4.03 -12.09 -12.71
CA LEU A 144 2.88 -11.42 -12.10
C LEU A 144 2.92 -11.51 -10.57
N TYR A 145 3.30 -12.66 -10.00
CA TYR A 145 3.36 -12.83 -8.54
C TYR A 145 4.38 -11.89 -7.87
N PRO A 146 5.66 -11.83 -8.29
CA PRO A 146 6.61 -10.85 -7.76
C PRO A 146 6.17 -9.42 -7.99
N MET A 147 5.62 -9.09 -9.17
CA MET A 147 5.11 -7.74 -9.44
C MET A 147 4.02 -7.34 -8.45
N LEU A 148 3.05 -8.23 -8.20
CA LEU A 148 1.98 -7.99 -7.23
C LEU A 148 2.52 -7.86 -5.81
N TYR A 149 3.34 -8.79 -5.35
CA TYR A 149 3.84 -8.77 -3.98
C TYR A 149 4.79 -7.60 -3.72
N HIS A 150 5.74 -7.32 -4.62
CA HIS A 150 6.60 -6.15 -4.49
C HIS A 150 5.82 -4.85 -4.65
N GLY A 151 4.81 -4.81 -5.53
CA GLY A 151 3.91 -3.66 -5.69
C GLY A 151 3.16 -3.36 -4.40
N LEU A 152 2.53 -4.35 -3.78
CA LEU A 152 1.83 -4.21 -2.51
C LEU A 152 2.78 -3.79 -1.37
N LEU A 153 3.98 -4.37 -1.32
CA LEU A 153 4.98 -4.01 -0.32
C LEU A 153 5.48 -2.56 -0.51
N SER A 154 5.65 -2.13 -1.76
CA SER A 154 6.00 -0.74 -2.11
C SER A 154 4.91 0.25 -1.71
N ILE A 155 3.63 -0.06 -1.98
CA ILE A 155 2.48 0.75 -1.53
C ILE A 155 2.49 0.86 0.00
N GLY A 156 2.72 -0.26 0.71
CA GLY A 156 2.85 -0.26 2.17
C GLY A 156 3.99 0.64 2.66
N ALA A 157 5.14 0.63 1.98
CA ALA A 157 6.27 1.49 2.30
C ALA A 157 5.97 2.97 2.06
N MET A 158 5.27 3.31 0.97
CA MET A 158 4.82 4.68 0.70
C MET A 158 3.83 5.19 1.75
N LEU A 159 2.87 4.35 2.14
CA LEU A 159 1.86 4.71 3.15
C LEU A 159 2.44 4.79 4.57
N ALA A 160 3.59 4.18 4.84
CA ALA A 160 4.22 4.20 6.15
C ALA A 160 4.74 5.60 6.54
N ASN A 161 4.99 6.50 5.57
CA ASN A 161 5.43 7.87 5.83
C ASN A 161 4.66 8.89 4.98
N PRO A 162 3.40 9.20 5.33
CA PRO A 162 2.54 10.09 4.55
C PRO A 162 2.97 11.57 4.59
N LEU A 163 4.00 11.91 5.37
CA LEU A 163 4.56 13.26 5.49
C LEU A 163 5.89 13.42 4.73
N GLY A 164 6.30 12.40 3.96
CA GLY A 164 7.49 12.47 3.14
C GLY A 164 7.31 13.33 1.88
N THR A 165 8.19 13.12 0.90
CA THR A 165 8.22 13.87 -0.38
C THR A 165 7.67 13.10 -1.57
N ASP A 166 7.13 11.89 -1.35
CA ASP A 166 6.52 11.07 -2.40
C ASP A 166 5.25 11.71 -2.98
N PHE A 167 4.93 11.32 -4.21
CA PHE A 167 3.78 11.84 -4.96
C PHE A 167 2.43 11.61 -4.25
N ILE A 168 2.30 10.54 -3.48
CA ILE A 168 1.05 10.17 -2.78
C ILE A 168 0.94 10.80 -1.38
N ASN A 169 1.97 11.52 -0.93
CA ASN A 169 2.00 12.07 0.41
C ASN A 169 1.07 13.28 0.56
N LEU A 170 0.74 13.59 1.82
CA LEU A 170 -0.11 14.72 2.13
C LEU A 170 0.55 16.02 1.66
N PRO A 171 -0.21 16.96 1.06
CA PRO A 171 0.34 18.19 0.50
C PRO A 171 0.70 19.18 1.62
N GLY A 172 1.80 18.91 2.34
CA GLY A 172 2.24 19.74 3.47
C GLY A 172 2.57 21.18 3.06
N SER A 173 3.12 21.37 1.86
CA SER A 173 3.40 22.70 1.29
C SER A 173 2.13 23.51 1.02
N PHE A 174 1.04 22.87 0.62
CA PHE A 174 -0.25 23.52 0.41
C PHE A 174 -0.83 24.06 1.72
N TYR A 175 -0.80 23.27 2.80
CA TYR A 175 -1.22 23.73 4.12
C TYR A 175 -0.35 24.88 4.64
N GLN A 176 0.95 24.86 4.38
CA GLN A 176 1.83 25.98 4.71
C GLN A 176 1.51 27.25 3.91
N HIS A 177 1.09 27.11 2.64
CA HIS A 177 0.68 28.24 1.83
C HIS A 177 -0.64 28.83 2.32
N ILE A 178 -1.62 28.00 2.70
CA ILE A 178 -2.89 28.48 3.29
C ILE A 178 -2.64 29.23 4.59
N MET A 179 -1.74 28.74 5.46
CA MET A 179 -1.46 29.39 6.75
C MET A 179 -0.66 30.70 6.64
N LYS A 180 -0.07 30.99 5.47
CA LYS A 180 0.68 32.23 5.21
C LYS A 180 -0.16 33.32 4.52
N ALA A 181 -1.29 32.95 3.92
CA ALA A 181 -2.20 33.86 3.24
C ALA A 181 -3.18 34.48 4.23
#